data_AF-A0A9P5XV87-F1
#
_entry.id   AF-A0A9P5XV87-F1
#
_cell.length_a   1.000
_cell.length_b   1.000
_cell.length_c   1.000
_cell.angle_alpha   90.00
_cell.angle_beta   90.00
_cell.angle_gamma   90.00
#
_symmetry.space_group_name_H-M   'P 1'
#
loop_
_entity.id
_entity.type
_entity.pdbx_description
1 polymer ?
#
loop_
_entity_poly.entity_id
_entity_poly.type
_entity_poly.pdbx_seq_one_letter_code
_entity_poly.pdbx_strand_id
1 'polypeptide(L)'
;MNNVMLYTPNPKTTTEGHKMCCRIIIDFDYASKINTSRHESVQGTYRGQTGMAPHMALAILTSNGKDMIHTLQHDLESLVYVLLNLFTICTGPGNVWCNFQDGLSVPMLEWFNEEASYQRIACIKQG
;
A
#
# COMPACT_ATOMS: atom_id res chain seq x y z
N MET A 1 6.28 -15.93 12.37
CA MET A 1 5.86 -15.48 11.01
C MET A 1 4.39 -15.79 10.83
N ASN A 2 3.55 -14.76 10.76
CA ASN A 2 2.11 -14.89 10.53
C ASN A 2 1.81 -14.52 9.08
N ASN A 3 2.18 -15.34 8.10
CA ASN A 3 1.94 -15.00 6.69
C ASN A 3 0.55 -15.44 6.26
N VAL A 4 -0.10 -14.64 5.40
CA VAL A 4 -1.40 -15.00 4.80
C VAL A 4 -1.19 -15.32 3.33
N MET A 5 -1.55 -16.53 2.94
CA MET A 5 -1.50 -17.00 1.55
C MET A 5 -2.88 -16.86 0.92
N LEU A 6 -3.00 -16.07 -0.14
CA LEU A 6 -4.21 -15.99 -0.95
C LEU A 6 -4.07 -16.96 -2.12
N TYR A 7 -5.01 -17.90 -2.21
CA TYR A 7 -5.05 -18.87 -3.29
C TYR A 7 -6.28 -18.62 -4.16
N THR A 8 -6.09 -18.68 -5.47
CA THR A 8 -7.21 -18.79 -6.42
C THR A 8 -7.02 -20.11 -7.16
N PRO A 9 -7.91 -21.10 -6.98
CA PRO A 9 -7.86 -22.32 -7.78
C PRO A 9 -8.03 -21.95 -9.24
N ASN A 10 -7.14 -22.42 -10.12
CA ASN A 10 -7.36 -22.29 -11.56
C ASN A 10 -8.28 -23.46 -11.99
N PRO A 11 -9.52 -23.22 -12.42
CA PRO A 11 -10.45 -24.30 -12.78
C PRO A 11 -10.04 -25.05 -14.05
N LYS A 12 -9.01 -24.61 -14.78
CA LYS A 12 -8.53 -25.23 -16.04
C LYS A 12 -7.31 -26.15 -15.86
N THR A 13 -6.81 -26.34 -14.64
CA THR A 13 -5.53 -27.05 -14.41
C THR A 13 -5.76 -28.42 -13.79
N THR A 14 -6.02 -29.43 -14.62
CA THR A 14 -6.00 -30.84 -14.19
C THR A 14 -4.89 -31.70 -14.80
N THR A 15 -4.08 -31.21 -15.76
CA THR A 15 -3.19 -32.15 -16.47
C THR A 15 -1.76 -31.73 -16.81
N GLU A 16 -1.36 -30.45 -16.85
CA GLU A 16 0.02 -30.11 -17.22
C GLU A 16 0.57 -28.95 -16.37
N GLY A 17 1.80 -29.13 -15.87
CA GLY A 17 2.41 -28.38 -14.78
C GLY A 17 2.68 -26.90 -15.05
N HIS A 18 1.62 -26.09 -15.08
CA HIS A 18 1.72 -24.64 -15.17
C HIS A 18 1.58 -23.96 -13.79
N LYS A 19 2.55 -23.08 -13.51
CA LYS A 19 2.77 -22.33 -12.27
C LYS A 19 1.47 -21.78 -11.65
N MET A 20 1.21 -22.18 -10.40
CA MET A 20 0.25 -21.51 -9.53
C MET A 20 0.72 -20.06 -9.29
N CYS A 21 -0.15 -19.08 -9.54
CA CYS A 21 0.12 -17.69 -9.17
C CYS A 21 -0.24 -17.53 -7.68
N CYS A 22 0.71 -17.84 -6.81
CA CYS A 22 0.58 -17.65 -5.37
C CYS A 22 0.86 -16.18 -5.04
N ARG A 23 -0.12 -15.49 -4.43
CA ARG A 23 0.10 -14.16 -3.84
C ARG A 23 0.10 -14.29 -2.33
N ILE A 24 1.18 -13.86 -1.70
CA ILE A 24 1.38 -13.94 -0.25
C ILE A 24 1.44 -12.52 0.27
N ILE A 25 0.61 -12.22 1.28
CA ILE A 25 0.80 -11.03 2.11
C ILE A 25 1.73 -11.46 3.24
N ILE A 26 2.80 -10.69 3.46
CA ILE A 26 3.84 -10.92 4.45
C ILE A 26 4.01 -9.67 5.31
N ASP A 27 4.86 -9.74 6.33
CA ASP A 27 5.23 -8.62 7.20
C ASP A 27 4.04 -8.04 8.00
N PHE A 28 3.63 -8.79 9.02
CA PHE A 28 2.51 -8.44 9.91
C PHE A 28 2.98 -7.81 11.23
N ASP A 29 4.21 -7.29 11.28
CA ASP A 29 4.77 -6.70 12.49
C ASP A 29 4.00 -5.43 12.91
N TYR A 30 3.35 -4.77 11.94
CA TYR A 30 2.45 -3.63 12.14
C TYR A 30 0.97 -4.00 12.00
N ALA A 31 0.59 -5.27 12.15
CA ALA A 31 -0.82 -5.66 12.12
C ALA A 31 -1.47 -5.51 13.50
N SER A 32 -2.63 -4.84 13.54
CA SER A 32 -3.41 -4.68 14.77
C SER A 32 -4.71 -5.48 14.74
N LYS A 33 -5.10 -6.06 15.88
CA LYS A 33 -6.40 -6.72 16.02
C LYS A 33 -7.53 -5.69 15.95
N ILE A 34 -8.55 -5.95 15.12
CA ILE A 34 -9.73 -5.09 15.01
C ILE A 34 -10.76 -5.47 16.08
N ASN A 35 -11.33 -4.47 16.73
CA ASN A 35 -12.48 -4.60 17.59
C ASN A 35 -13.72 -4.73 16.71
N THR A 36 -14.28 -5.94 16.63
CA THR A 36 -15.45 -6.24 15.78
C THR A 36 -16.68 -5.40 16.13
N SER A 37 -16.76 -4.85 17.33
CA SER A 37 -17.88 -3.97 17.74
C SER A 37 -17.73 -2.51 17.29
N ARG A 38 -16.51 -2.06 16.98
CA ARG A 38 -16.21 -0.65 16.65
C ARG A 38 -15.53 -0.46 15.30
N HIS A 39 -15.14 -1.54 14.61
CA HIS A 39 -14.34 -1.50 13.38
C HIS A 39 -13.02 -0.70 13.51
N GLU A 40 -12.48 -0.64 14.73
CA GLU A 40 -11.28 0.10 15.13
C GLU A 40 -10.27 -0.86 15.78
N SER A 41 -8.97 -0.57 15.73
CA SER A 41 -7.95 -1.40 16.39
C SER A 41 -8.16 -1.50 17.93
N VAL A 42 -8.12 -2.72 18.51
CA VAL A 42 -8.33 -3.02 19.95
C VAL A 42 -7.16 -2.53 20.81
N GLN A 43 -5.96 -2.53 20.25
CA GLN A 43 -4.71 -2.10 20.88
C GLN A 43 -3.90 -1.40 19.81
N GLY A 44 -3.49 -0.16 20.08
CA GLY A 44 -2.59 0.58 19.20
C GLY A 44 -3.08 2.00 18.97
N THR A 45 -2.92 2.87 19.98
CA THR A 45 -2.36 4.17 19.64
C THR A 45 -0.98 3.87 19.04
N TYR A 46 -0.89 3.86 17.71
CA TYR A 46 0.40 3.81 17.05
C TYR A 46 1.15 5.05 17.51
N ARG A 47 2.18 4.86 18.35
CA ARG A 47 3.07 5.93 18.77
C ARG A 47 3.95 6.29 17.58
N GLY A 48 3.42 7.13 16.71
CA GLY A 48 4.12 7.65 15.54
C GLY A 48 3.64 7.09 14.20
N GLN A 49 4.14 7.73 13.15
CA GLN A 49 3.89 7.37 11.76
C GLN A 49 4.86 6.25 11.38
N THR A 50 4.37 5.00 11.37
CA THR A 50 5.17 3.82 11.01
C THR A 50 4.66 3.22 9.70
N GLY A 51 5.58 2.73 8.86
CA GLY A 51 5.26 2.13 7.56
C GLY A 51 5.83 2.93 6.39
N MET A 52 5.51 2.48 5.18
CA MET A 52 6.02 3.10 3.95
C MET A 52 5.17 4.31 3.56
N ALA A 53 5.74 5.51 3.71
CA ALA A 53 5.06 6.79 3.47
C ALA A 53 4.25 6.87 2.15
N PRO A 54 4.77 6.42 0.99
CA PRO A 54 4.01 6.41 -0.26
C PRO A 54 2.68 5.65 -0.21
N HIS A 55 2.57 4.61 0.62
CA HIS A 55 1.37 3.78 0.71
C HIS A 55 0.52 4.11 1.94
N MET A 56 1.01 4.97 2.82
CA MET A 56 0.31 5.36 4.04
C MET A 56 -0.91 6.23 3.72
N ALA A 57 -2.03 6.00 4.42
CA ALA A 57 -3.23 6.82 4.30
C ALA A 57 -2.97 8.30 4.66
N LEU A 58 -3.67 9.22 3.99
CA LEU A 58 -3.55 10.67 4.18
C LEU A 58 -3.80 11.09 5.62
N ALA A 59 -4.79 10.48 6.29
CA ALA A 59 -5.08 10.75 7.70
C ALA A 59 -3.89 10.39 8.62
N ILE A 60 -3.17 9.30 8.32
CA ILE A 60 -1.97 8.92 9.07
C ILE A 60 -0.82 9.89 8.76
N LEU A 61 -0.61 10.26 7.49
CA LEU A 61 0.44 11.19 7.07
C LEU A 61 0.28 12.60 7.67
N THR A 62 -0.96 13.04 7.89
CA THR A 62 -1.29 14.37 8.42
C THR A 62 -1.48 14.40 9.94
N SER A 63 -1.42 13.24 10.62
CA SER A 63 -1.59 13.15 12.08
C SER A 63 -0.52 13.89 12.89
N ASN A 64 0.62 14.25 12.28
CA ASN A 64 1.75 14.93 12.93
C ASN A 64 2.22 14.22 14.21
N GLY A 65 2.24 12.89 14.19
CA GLY A 65 2.66 12.08 15.34
C GLY A 65 1.67 12.04 16.49
N LYS A 66 0.44 12.54 16.30
CA LYS A 66 -0.64 12.35 17.26
C LYS A 66 -1.11 10.90 17.23
N ASP A 67 -1.42 10.39 18.41
CA ASP A 67 -2.06 9.09 18.58
C ASP A 67 -3.36 9.04 17.75
N MET A 68 -3.40 8.16 16.77
CA MET A 68 -4.57 7.96 15.91
C MET A 68 -5.02 6.50 15.98
N ILE A 69 -6.33 6.29 15.99
CA ILE A 69 -6.92 4.95 15.93
C ILE A 69 -6.87 4.49 14.48
N HIS A 70 -6.20 3.35 14.26
CA HIS A 70 -6.15 2.75 12.93
C HIS A 70 -7.47 2.05 12.62
N THR A 71 -7.96 2.22 11.39
CA THR A 71 -9.23 1.65 10.92
C THR A 71 -9.02 0.93 9.60
N LEU A 72 -9.96 0.05 9.24
CA LEU A 72 -9.95 -0.65 7.96
C LEU A 72 -9.88 0.30 6.75
N GLN A 73 -10.41 1.52 6.88
CA GLN A 73 -10.40 2.50 5.80
C GLN A 73 -8.97 2.89 5.39
N HIS A 74 -8.05 2.98 6.36
CA HIS A 74 -6.66 3.31 6.07
C HIS A 74 -5.95 2.18 5.31
N ASP A 75 -6.26 0.92 5.61
CA ASP A 75 -5.71 -0.23 4.88
C ASP A 75 -6.26 -0.30 3.44
N LEU A 76 -7.54 0.04 3.25
CA LEU A 76 -8.15 0.14 1.91
C LEU A 76 -7.51 1.25 1.08
N GLU A 77 -7.24 2.41 1.68
CA GLU A 77 -6.53 3.51 1.03
C GLU A 77 -5.12 3.08 0.61
N SER A 78 -4.42 2.36 1.49
CA SER A 78 -3.10 1.80 1.21
C SER A 78 -3.13 0.82 0.03
N LEU A 79 -4.16 -0.04 -0.04
CA LEU A 79 -4.35 -0.96 -1.17
C LEU A 79 -4.59 -0.21 -2.48
N VAL A 80 -5.39 0.87 -2.47
CA VAL A 80 -5.60 1.72 -3.64
C VAL A 80 -4.28 2.33 -4.12
N TYR A 81 -3.42 2.80 -3.22
CA TYR A 81 -2.11 3.32 -3.59
C TYR A 81 -1.19 2.26 -4.20
N VAL A 82 -1.18 1.03 -3.66
CA VAL A 82 -0.44 -0.09 -4.25
C VAL A 82 -0.95 -0.41 -5.66
N LEU A 83 -2.27 -0.46 -5.86
CA LEU A 83 -2.85 -0.71 -7.17
C LEU A 83 -2.54 0.41 -8.16
N LEU A 84 -2.64 1.67 -7.73
CA LEU A 84 -2.27 2.82 -8.55
C LEU A 84 -0.81 2.70 -9.00
N ASN A 85 0.10 2.32 -8.08
CA ASN A 85 1.51 2.11 -8.39
C ASN A 85 1.72 0.98 -9.41
N LEU A 86 1.04 -0.15 -9.22
CA LEU A 86 1.06 -1.23 -10.19
C LEU A 86 0.54 -0.78 -11.56
N PHE A 87 -0.51 0.04 -11.64
CA PHE A 87 -1.02 0.54 -12.92
C PHE A 87 -0.07 1.53 -13.57
N THR A 88 0.55 2.41 -12.80
CA THR A 88 1.57 3.34 -13.27
C THR A 88 2.78 2.59 -13.83
N ILE A 89 3.25 1.55 -13.14
CA ILE A 89 4.41 0.75 -13.56
C ILE A 89 4.08 -0.20 -14.72
N CYS A 90 2.94 -0.89 -14.68
CA CYS A 90 2.64 -2.01 -15.59
C CYS A 90 1.78 -1.63 -16.79
N THR A 91 1.00 -0.54 -16.70
CA THR A 91 -0.02 -0.20 -17.72
C THR A 91 -0.01 1.29 -18.11
N GLY A 92 1.03 2.04 -17.76
CA GLY A 92 1.18 3.42 -18.21
C GLY A 92 1.01 3.49 -19.73
N PRO A 93 0.20 4.44 -20.26
CA PRO A 93 -0.01 4.57 -21.70
C PRO A 93 1.34 4.73 -22.41
N GLY A 94 1.74 3.73 -23.19
CA GLY A 94 2.94 3.78 -24.02
C GLY A 94 4.10 2.82 -23.69
N ASN A 95 3.91 1.72 -22.94
CA ASN A 95 5.01 0.80 -22.58
C ASN A 95 6.17 1.55 -21.88
N VAL A 96 5.85 2.40 -20.90
CA VAL A 96 6.78 3.30 -20.18
C VAL A 96 7.81 2.56 -19.30
N TRP A 97 7.95 1.24 -19.45
CA TRP A 97 9.09 0.51 -18.89
C TRP A 97 10.45 1.01 -19.42
N CYS A 98 10.48 1.75 -20.53
CA CYS A 98 11.75 2.06 -21.20
C CYS A 98 12.27 3.50 -21.04
N ASN A 99 11.47 4.51 -20.64
CA ASN A 99 11.93 5.90 -20.65
C ASN A 99 11.67 6.62 -19.32
N PHE A 100 12.33 6.18 -18.24
CA PHE A 100 12.59 7.04 -17.07
C PHE A 100 13.42 8.30 -17.43
N GLN A 101 13.85 8.44 -18.69
CA GLN A 101 14.64 9.56 -19.20
C GLN A 101 13.81 10.74 -19.73
N ASP A 102 12.51 10.59 -20.01
CA ASP A 102 11.74 11.60 -20.77
C ASP A 102 11.07 12.70 -19.91
N GLY A 103 11.45 12.85 -18.64
CA GLY A 103 11.06 14.03 -17.85
C GLY A 103 9.55 14.23 -17.62
N LEU A 104 8.71 13.27 -18.00
CA LEU A 104 7.32 13.22 -17.58
C LEU A 104 7.29 12.90 -16.08
N SER A 105 7.03 13.93 -15.27
CA SER A 105 6.84 13.81 -13.84
C SER A 105 5.64 12.88 -13.59
N VAL A 106 5.90 11.61 -13.35
CA VAL A 106 4.90 10.70 -12.80
C VAL A 106 4.70 11.15 -11.36
N PRO A 107 3.54 11.75 -10.98
CA PRO A 107 3.38 12.37 -9.66
C PRO A 107 3.63 11.38 -8.51
N MET A 108 3.40 10.10 -8.77
CA MET A 108 3.66 9.05 -7.81
C MET A 108 5.14 8.77 -7.55
N LEU A 109 6.04 9.01 -8.51
CA LEU A 109 7.49 8.87 -8.26
C LEU A 109 7.96 9.85 -7.18
N GLU A 110 7.32 11.01 -7.09
CA GLU A 110 7.63 11.98 -6.03
C GLU A 110 7.22 11.48 -4.63
N TRP A 111 6.28 10.53 -4.54
CA TRP A 111 5.91 9.91 -3.26
C TRP A 111 7.02 9.03 -2.70
N PHE A 112 7.90 8.52 -3.56
CA PHE A 112 9.04 7.66 -3.20
C PHE A 112 10.32 8.44 -2.90
N ASN A 113 10.27 9.77 -2.85
CA ASN A 113 11.39 10.55 -2.39
C ASN A 113 11.63 10.29 -0.89
N GLU A 114 12.66 9.51 -0.58
CA GLU A 114 13.01 9.10 0.79
C GLU A 114 13.35 10.27 1.72
N GLU A 115 13.71 11.42 1.15
CA GLU A 115 13.98 12.66 1.91
C GLU A 115 12.71 13.51 2.14
N ALA A 116 11.58 13.16 1.52
CA ALA A 116 10.35 13.91 1.67
C ALA A 116 9.71 13.66 3.05
N SER A 117 9.36 14.76 3.73
CA SER A 117 8.57 14.67 4.96
C SER A 117 7.18 14.08 4.69
N TYR A 118 6.57 13.46 5.71
CA TYR A 118 5.21 12.95 5.60
C TYR A 118 4.20 14.02 5.15
N GLN A 119 4.40 15.28 5.59
CA GLN A 119 3.57 16.41 5.18
C GLN A 119 3.73 16.73 3.69
N ARG A 120 4.96 16.64 3.16
CA ARG A 120 5.21 16.83 1.73
C ARG A 120 4.53 15.74 0.91
N ILE A 121 4.64 14.49 1.34
CA ILE A 121 3.98 13.36 0.67
C ILE A 121 2.45 13.52 0.72
N ALA A 122 1.90 13.95 1.86
CA ALA A 122 0.47 14.24 1.98
C ALA A 122 0.01 15.35 1.01
N CYS A 123 0.80 16.43 0.88
CA CYS A 123 0.51 17.52 -0.04
C CYS A 123 0.46 17.04 -1.49
N ILE A 124 1.43 16.23 -1.92
CA ILE A 124 1.47 15.70 -3.30
C ILE A 124 0.28 14.76 -3.56
N LYS A 125 -0.11 13.97 -2.55
CA LYS A 125 -1.26 13.05 -2.65
C LYS A 125 -2.62 13.76 -2.79
N GLN A 126 -2.73 14.99 -2.30
CA GLN A 126 -3.98 15.76 -2.33
C GLN A 126 -4.24 16.45 -3.67
N GLY A 127 -3.20 16.63 -4.50
CA GLY A 127 -3.27 17.36 -5.77
C GLY A 127 -2.99 18.85 -5.59
#